data_AF-A0A2M6VA40-F1
#
_entry.id   AF-A0A2M6VA40-F1
#
_cell.length_a   1.000
_cell.length_b   1.000
_cell.length_c   1.000
_cell.angle_alpha   90.00
_cell.angle_beta   90.00
_cell.angle_gamma   90.00
#
_symmetry.space_group_name_H-M   'P 1'
#
loop_
_entity.id
_entity.type
_entity.pdbx_description
1 polymer ?
#
loop_
_entity_poly.entity_id
_entity_poly.type
_entity_poly.pdbx_seq_one_letter_code
_entity_poly.pdbx_strand_id
1 'polypeptide(L)' 'MLAQRMMWILWPAFLLAGVLEILVFALLDPTDLHWAGQPIDMSRQGIYTLSFFVFWTVTAASSALTTLLSVLPSDVNR' A
#
# COMPACT_ATOMS: atom_id res chain seq x y z
N MET A 1 -5.80 3.59 -22.38
CA MET A 1 -6.80 3.88 -21.33
C MET A 1 -6.51 3.15 -20.02
N LEU A 2 -6.29 1.83 -20.02
CA LEU A 2 -5.97 1.06 -18.80
C LEU A 2 -4.69 1.57 -18.09
N ALA A 3 -3.59 1.76 -18.82
CA ALA A 3 -2.32 2.25 -18.25
C ALA A 3 -2.47 3.62 -17.55
N GLN A 4 -3.28 4.52 -18.12
CA GLN A 4 -3.56 5.82 -17.51
C GLN A 4 -4.40 5.68 -16.23
N ARG A 5 -5.43 4.82 -16.23
CA ARG A 5 -6.18 4.49 -15.00
C ARG A 5 -5.29 3.87 -13.92
N MET A 6 -4.39 2.96 -14.30
CA MET A 6 -3.43 2.37 -13.37
C MET A 6 -2.50 3.42 -12.77
N MET A 7 -2.02 4.38 -13.56
CA MET A 7 -1.19 5.47 -13.06
C MET A 7 -1.94 6.33 -12.02
N TRP A 8 -3.23 6.59 -12.24
CA TRP A 8 -4.07 7.37 -11.32
C TRP A 8 -4.34 6.66 -9.99
N ILE A 9 -4.17 5.34 -9.95
CA ILE A 9 -4.30 4.54 -8.73
C ILE A 9 -2.94 4.35 -8.05
N LEU A 10 -1.95 3.86 -8.81
CA LEU A 10 -0.66 3.44 -8.27
C LEU A 10 0.17 4.62 -7.77
N TRP A 11 0.11 5.77 -8.44
CA TRP A 11 0.91 6.94 -8.08
C TRP A 11 0.48 7.59 -6.76
N PRO A 12 -0.81 7.93 -6.53
CA PRO A 12 -1.25 8.41 -5.22
C PRO A 12 -1.09 7.37 -4.11
N ALA A 13 -1.34 6.09 -4.41
CA ALA A 13 -1.13 5.00 -3.45
C ALA A 13 0.33 4.92 -2.99
N PHE A 14 1.29 5.10 -3.91
CA PHE A 14 2.72 5.11 -3.58
C PHE A 14 3.08 6.23 -2.60
N LEU A 15 2.58 7.45 -2.85
CA LEU A 15 2.81 8.58 -1.96
C LEU A 15 2.20 8.35 -0.57
N LEU A 16 0.98 7.82 -0.52
CA LEU A 16 0.31 7.53 0.74
C LEU A 16 0.99 6.39 1.51
N ALA A 17 1.54 5.40 0.81
CA ALA A 17 2.35 4.34 1.42
C ALA A 17 3.59 4.89 2.11
N GLY A 18 4.29 5.85 1.48
CA GLY A 18 5.44 6.53 2.11
C GLY A 18 5.04 7.35 3.33
N VAL A 19 3.89 8.04 3.29
CA VAL A 19 3.36 8.75 4.47
C VAL A 19 3.03 7.78 5.61
N LEU A 20 2.37 6.66 5.30
CA LEU A 20 2.05 5.62 6.28
C LEU A 20 3.32 5.01 6.87
N GLU A 21 4.33 4.74 6.05
CA GLU A 21 5.63 4.24 6.51
C GLU A 21 6.26 5.20 7.53
N ILE A 22 6.33 6.49 7.21
CA ILE A 22 6.86 7.52 8.13
C ILE A 22 6.03 7.57 9.41
N LEU A 23 4.70 7.58 9.32
CA LEU A 23 3.83 7.68 10.50
C LEU A 23 3.95 6.43 11.39
N VAL A 24 3.89 5.23 10.81
CA VAL A 24 3.92 3.98 11.57
C VAL A 24 5.27 3.82 12.25
N PHE A 25 6.38 4.02 11.54
CA PHE A 25 7.71 3.83 12.11
C PHE A 25 8.25 5.03 12.91
N ALA A 26 7.58 6.20 12.85
CA ALA A 26 7.80 7.24 13.84
C ALA A 26 7.24 6.85 15.23
N LEU A 27 6.24 5.96 15.28
CA LEU A 27 5.62 5.50 16.52
C LEU A 27 6.10 4.10 16.96
N LEU A 28 6.48 3.24 16.01
CA LEU A 28 6.89 1.85 16.26
C LEU A 28 8.36 1.67 15.83
N ASP A 29 9.20 1.09 16.70
CA ASP A 29 10.56 0.73 16.28
C ASP A 29 10.51 -0.50 15.36
N PRO A 30 11.04 -0.45 14.13
CA PRO A 30 11.13 -1.62 13.26
C PRO A 30 11.90 -2.79 13.90
N THR A 31 12.85 -2.56 14.80
CA THR A 31 13.58 -3.67 15.45
C THR A 31 12.79 -4.38 16.54
N ASP A 32 11.71 -3.80 17.03
CA ASP A 32 10.86 -4.41 18.06
C ASP A 32 9.77 -5.33 17.47
N LEU A 33 9.77 -5.55 16.13
CA LEU A 33 8.88 -6.53 15.52
C LEU A 33 9.31 -7.95 15.88
N HIS A 34 8.48 -8.61 16.69
CA HIS A 34 8.58 -10.03 16.97
C HIS A 34 7.51 -10.81 16.19
N TRP A 35 7.90 -11.85 15.48
CA TRP A 35 6.98 -12.75 14.80
C TRP A 35 6.83 -14.04 15.62
N ALA A 36 5.61 -14.34 16.05
CA ALA A 36 5.29 -15.53 16.85
C ALA A 36 6.18 -15.70 18.11
N GLY A 37 6.59 -14.58 18.74
CA GLY A 37 7.43 -14.59 19.93
C GLY A 37 8.93 -14.78 19.67
N GLN A 38 9.37 -14.78 18.41
CA GLN A 38 10.79 -14.75 18.04
C GLN A 38 11.14 -13.41 17.37
N PRO A 39 12.34 -12.87 17.60
CA PRO A 39 12.82 -11.72 16.87
C PRO A 39 12.89 -12.03 15.38
N ILE A 40 12.39 -11.13 14.55
CA ILE A 40 12.50 -11.25 13.11
C ILE A 40 13.96 -10.96 12.74
N ASP A 41 14.68 -11.96 12.22
CA ASP A 41 16.07 -11.81 11.74
C ASP A 41 16.10 -11.14 10.35
N MET A 42 15.51 -9.95 10.28
CA MET A 42 15.46 -9.13 9.07
C MET A 42 16.11 -7.79 9.39
N SER A 43 16.96 -7.30 8.49
CA SER A 43 17.56 -5.99 8.66
C SER A 43 16.49 -4.91 8.73
N ARG A 44 16.77 -3.80 9.42
CA ARG A 44 15.87 -2.63 9.47
C ARG A 44 15.36 -2.24 8.08
N GLN A 45 16.25 -2.25 7.09
CA GLN A 45 15.91 -1.94 5.70
C GLN A 45 14.94 -2.95 5.07
N GLY A 46 15.07 -4.24 5.41
CA GLY A 46 14.13 -5.27 4.95
C GLY A 46 12.72 -5.05 5.49
N ILE A 47 12.61 -4.64 6.76
CA ILE A 47 11.33 -4.33 7.41
C ILE A 47 10.66 -3.12 6.75
N TYR A 48 11.40 -2.01 6.58
CA TYR A 48 10.90 -0.82 5.87
C TYR A 48 10.38 -1.16 4.47
N THR A 49 11.21 -1.86 3.68
CA THR A 49 10.86 -2.24 2.31
C THR A 49 9.59 -3.10 2.27
N LEU A 50 9.50 -4.12 3.14
CA LEU A 50 8.34 -5.00 3.18
C LEU A 50 7.06 -4.24 3.59
N SER A 51 7.15 -3.42 4.64
CA SER A 51 6.04 -2.60 5.11
C SER A 51 5.58 -1.60 4.05
N PHE A 52 6.50 -0.95 3.34
CA PHE A 52 6.20 -0.08 2.22
C PHE A 52 5.37 -0.79 1.15
N PHE A 53 5.80 -1.97 0.70
CA PHE A 53 5.07 -2.76 -0.31
C PHE A 53 3.69 -3.21 0.18
N VAL A 54 3.57 -3.56 1.46
CA VAL A 54 2.28 -3.90 2.07
C VAL A 54 1.34 -2.68 2.07
N PHE A 55 1.81 -1.53 2.56
CA PHE A 55 1.01 -0.29 2.57
C PHE A 55 0.64 0.15 1.16
N TRP A 56 1.56 0.08 0.21
CA TRP A 56 1.30 0.42 -1.18
C TRP A 56 0.26 -0.51 -1.82
N THR A 57 0.36 -1.81 -1.58
CA THR A 57 -0.59 -2.79 -2.12
C THR A 57 -1.99 -2.59 -1.54
N VAL A 58 -2.10 -2.35 -0.23
CA VAL A 58 -3.40 -2.12 0.44
C VAL A 58 -4.05 -0.82 -0.05
N THR A 59 -3.29 0.27 -0.13
CA THR A 59 -3.79 1.57 -0.61
C THR A 59 -4.16 1.53 -2.10
N ALA A 60 -3.36 0.85 -2.92
CA ALA A 60 -3.67 0.62 -4.32
C ALA A 60 -4.93 -0.24 -4.51
N ALA A 61 -5.10 -1.31 -3.71
CA ALA A 61 -6.28 -2.16 -3.73
C ALA A 61 -7.55 -1.39 -3.34
N SER A 62 -7.49 -0.56 -2.30
CA SER A 62 -8.60 0.33 -1.89
C SER A 62 -9.01 1.29 -3.02
N SER A 63 -8.03 1.90 -3.68
CA SER A 63 -8.26 2.81 -4.80
C SER A 63 -8.80 2.09 -6.05
N ALA A 64 -8.31 0.88 -6.32
CA ALA A 64 -8.82 0.03 -7.39
C ALA A 64 -10.27 -0.38 -7.14
N LEU A 65 -10.61 -0.77 -5.91
CA LEU A 65 -11.98 -1.09 -5.51
C LEU A 65 -12.91 0.12 -5.66
N THR A 66 -12.45 1.30 -5.23
CA THR A 66 -13.19 2.56 -5.41
C THR A 66 -13.44 2.83 -6.89
N THR A 67 -12.43 2.62 -7.74
CA THR A 67 -12.57 2.79 -9.20
C THR A 67 -13.55 1.79 -9.79
N LEU A 68 -13.53 0.53 -9.34
CA LEU A 68 -14.46 -0.52 -9.78
C LEU A 68 -15.91 -0.18 -9.40
N LEU A 69 -16.13 0.31 -8.18
CA LEU A 69 -17.44 0.74 -7.71
C LEU A 69 -17.92 2.03 -8.38
N SER A 70 -17.00 2.86 -8.86
CA SER A 70 -17.31 4.13 -9.53
C SER A 70 -17.68 3.96 -11.02
N VAL A 71 -17.57 2.76 -11.58
CA VAL A 71 -17.99 2.51 -12.97
C VAL A 71 -19.52 2.57 -13.06
N LEU A 72 -20.05 3.60 -13.73
CA LEU A 72 -21.49 3.77 -13.92
C LEU A 72 -22.08 2.66 -14.83
N PRO A 73 -23.36 2.26 -14.62
CA PRO A 73 -24.05 1.26 -15.43
C PRO A 73 -24.05 1.57 -16.94
N SER A 74 -23.93 2.83 -17.33
CA SER A 74 -23.89 3.28 -18.74
C SER A 74 -22.65 2.84 -19.51
N ASP A 75 -21.57 2.43 -18.82
CA ASP A 75 -20.34 1.93 -19.44
C ASP A 75 -20.25 0.39 -19.46
N VAL A 76 -21.11 -0.31 -18.71
CA VAL A 76 -21.15 -1.79 -18.68
C VAL A 76 -22.00 -2.36 -19.81
N ASN A 77 -22.98 -1.60 -20.31
CA ASN A 77 -23.92 -2.04 -21.36
C ASN A 77 -23.62 -1.42 -22.75
N ARG A 78 -22.35 -1.13 -23.04
CA ARG A 78 -21.88 -0.69 -24.37
C ARG A 78 -20.90 -1.68 -24.97
#